data_AF-A0A957UPR0-F1
#
_entry.id   AF-A0A957UPR0-F1
#
_cell.length_a   1.000
_cell.length_b   1.000
_cell.length_c   1.000
_cell.angle_alpha   90.00
_cell.angle_beta   90.00
_cell.angle_gamma   90.00
#
_symmetry.space_group_name_H-M   'P 1'
#
loop_
_entity.id
_entity.type
_entity.pdbx_description
1 polymer ?
#
loop_
_entity_poly.entity_id
_entity_poly.type
_entity_poly.pdbx_seq_one_letter_code
_entity_poly.pdbx_strand_id
1 'polypeptide(L)'
;EPPGVVSPASMFNRVVYERGALTLHALRMTVGDDLFFQILQTYANRFAYGNASTADFIALSEEISGQELDDLFNAWLYEDPLPDIPEAGLFRADFQ
;
A
#
# COMPACT_ATOMS: atom_id res chain seq x y z
N GLU A 1 -5.84 -23.57 0.30
CA GLU A 1 -6.79 -22.64 0.94
C GLU A 1 -6.60 -21.26 0.31
N PRO A 2 -7.63 -20.42 0.13
CA PRO A 2 -7.46 -19.13 -0.53
C PRO A 2 -6.71 -18.15 0.40
N PRO A 3 -5.70 -17.42 -0.09
CA PRO A 3 -5.00 -16.41 0.68
C PRO A 3 -5.91 -15.19 0.84
N GLY A 4 -6.27 -14.83 2.08
CA GLY A 4 -7.08 -13.63 2.33
C GLY A 4 -7.89 -13.65 3.64
N VAL A 5 -8.16 -14.82 4.20
CA VAL A 5 -8.80 -14.91 5.53
C VAL A 5 -7.72 -15.05 6.59
N VAL A 6 -7.26 -13.91 7.11
CA VAL A 6 -6.31 -13.89 8.22
C VAL A 6 -7.07 -14.20 9.51
N SER A 7 -6.74 -15.29 10.20
CA SER A 7 -7.31 -15.56 11.53
C SER A 7 -6.81 -14.51 12.53
N PRO A 8 -7.54 -14.20 13.62
CA PRO A 8 -7.07 -13.28 14.65
C PRO A 8 -5.67 -13.61 15.20
N ALA A 9 -5.31 -14.89 15.21
CA ALA A 9 -3.99 -15.38 15.62
C ALA A 9 -2.87 -15.12 14.59
N SER A 10 -3.22 -14.83 13.33
CA SER A 10 -2.29 -14.63 12.22
C SER A 10 -2.24 -13.18 11.71
N MET A 11 -3.02 -12.27 12.32
CA MET A 11 -3.06 -10.85 11.95
C MET A 11 -1.71 -10.14 12.09
N PHE A 12 -0.82 -10.68 12.92
CA PHE A 12 0.54 -10.18 13.13
C PHE A 12 1.61 -11.05 12.45
N ASN A 13 1.22 -11.88 11.48
CA ASN A 13 2.19 -12.66 10.71
C ASN A 13 3.06 -11.69 9.88
N ARG A 14 4.36 -11.97 9.85
CA ARG A 14 5.37 -11.27 9.04
C ARG A 14 4.91 -11.01 7.60
N VAL A 15 4.19 -11.95 6.99
CA VAL A 15 3.67 -11.83 5.62
C VAL A 15 2.67 -10.67 5.47
N VAL A 16 1.83 -10.42 6.48
CA VAL A 16 0.85 -9.32 6.45
C VAL A 16 1.55 -7.97 6.56
N TYR A 17 2.56 -7.87 7.43
CA TYR A 17 3.36 -6.65 7.59
C TYR A 17 4.24 -6.36 6.37
N GLU A 18 4.89 -7.37 5.80
CA GLU A 18 5.72 -7.22 4.60
C GLU A 18 4.85 -6.83 3.40
N ARG A 19 3.70 -7.48 3.20
CA ARG A 19 2.76 -7.13 2.13
C ARG A 19 2.22 -5.71 2.27
N GLY A 20 1.83 -5.30 3.48
CA GLY A 20 1.36 -3.93 3.74
C GLY A 20 2.44 -2.88 3.44
N ALA A 21 3.67 -3.11 3.88
CA ALA A 21 4.79 -2.22 3.60
C ALA A 21 5.12 -2.13 2.10
N LEU A 22 5.13 -3.27 1.41
CA LEU A 22 5.36 -3.33 -0.03
C LEU A 22 4.25 -2.64 -0.84
N THR A 23 2.98 -2.79 -0.43
CA THR A 23 1.84 -2.10 -1.06
C THR A 23 2.01 -0.58 -0.95
N LEU A 24 2.34 -0.07 0.23
CA LEU A 24 2.58 1.37 0.43
C LEU A 24 3.79 1.87 -0.38
N HIS A 25 4.83 1.04 -0.50
CA HIS A 25 5.98 1.36 -1.33
C HIS A 25 5.62 1.42 -2.82
N ALA A 26 4.86 0.44 -3.32
CA ALA A 26 4.37 0.42 -4.70
C ALA A 26 3.48 1.63 -5.00
N LEU A 27 2.59 2.00 -4.07
CA LEU A 27 1.79 3.22 -4.17
C LEU A 27 2.70 4.46 -4.30
N ARG A 28 3.69 4.61 -3.41
CA ARG A 28 4.64 5.73 -3.45
C ARG A 28 5.38 5.82 -4.79
N MET A 29 5.82 4.68 -5.33
CA MET A 29 6.49 4.63 -6.62
C MET A 29 5.57 5.02 -7.79
N THR A 30 4.28 4.76 -7.67
CA THR A 30 3.28 5.01 -8.72
C THR A 30 2.80 6.46 -8.74
N VAL A 31 2.46 7.01 -7.57
CA VAL A 31 1.91 8.37 -7.46
C VAL A 31 2.99 9.43 -7.23
N GLY A 32 4.21 9.03 -6.86
CA GLY A 32 5.30 9.92 -6.50
C GLY A 32 5.24 10.43 -5.05
N ASP A 33 6.38 10.92 -4.57
CA ASP A 33 6.58 11.28 -3.16
C ASP A 33 5.60 12.34 -2.64
N ASP A 34 5.41 13.43 -3.40
CA ASP A 34 4.59 14.57 -2.96
C ASP A 34 3.13 14.15 -2.75
N LEU A 35 2.54 13.49 -3.74
CA LEU A 35 1.18 12.98 -3.67
C LEU A 35 1.04 11.88 -2.62
N PHE A 36 2.04 11.00 -2.48
CA PHE A 36 2.04 9.96 -1.46
C PHE A 36 1.96 10.54 -0.05
N PHE A 37 2.80 11.52 0.28
CA PHE A 37 2.77 12.16 1.60
C PHE A 37 1.51 13.02 1.79
N GLN A 38 0.95 13.60 0.73
CA GLN A 38 -0.34 14.29 0.79
C GLN A 38 -1.49 13.32 1.10
N ILE A 39 -1.49 12.12 0.49
CA ILE A 39 -2.46 11.05 0.75
C ILE A 39 -2.40 10.67 2.23
N LEU A 40 -1.21 10.36 2.76
CA LEU A 40 -1.05 9.95 4.16
C LEU A 40 -1.51 11.04 5.15
N GLN A 41 -1.13 12.30 4.92
CA GLN A 41 -1.56 13.41 5.76
C GLN A 41 -3.07 13.62 5.69
N THR A 42 -3.65 13.55 4.50
CA THR A 42 -5.10 13.71 4.33
C THR A 42 -5.86 12.57 4.99
N TYR A 43 -5.39 11.33 4.84
CA TYR A 43 -5.98 10.15 5.44
C TYR A 43 -6.01 10.25 6.97
N ALA A 44 -4.86 10.56 7.57
CA ALA A 44 -4.73 10.69 9.02
C ALA A 44 -5.65 11.79 9.59
N ASN A 45 -5.80 12.91 8.87
CA ASN A 45 -6.67 14.01 9.30
C ASN A 45 -8.16 13.72 9.05
N ARG A 46 -8.52 13.16 7.89
CA ARG A 46 -9.91 12.92 7.48
C ARG A 46 -10.60 11.87 8.35
N PHE A 47 -9.86 10.82 8.72
CA PHE A 47 -10.38 9.71 9.53
C PHE A 47 -9.90 9.77 11.00
N ALA A 48 -9.40 10.93 11.43
CA ALA A 48 -8.98 11.15 12.82
C ALA A 48 -10.14 10.83 13.78
N TYR A 49 -9.82 10.09 14.85
CA TYR A 49 -10.78 9.68 15.89
C TYR A 49 -11.95 8.82 15.40
N GLY A 50 -11.86 8.27 14.19
CA GLY A 50 -12.87 7.42 13.57
C GLY A 50 -12.32 6.05 13.15
N ASN A 51 -13.10 5.36 12.32
CA ASN A 51 -12.67 4.13 11.66
C ASN A 51 -12.57 4.38 10.15
N ALA A 52 -11.62 3.71 9.51
CA ALA A 52 -11.46 3.71 8.06
C ALA A 52 -11.17 2.29 7.59
N SER A 53 -11.67 1.97 6.40
CA SER A 53 -11.47 0.69 5.72
C SER A 53 -10.38 0.82 4.65
N THR A 54 -9.94 -0.32 4.12
CA THR A 54 -9.03 -0.34 2.96
C THR A 54 -9.65 0.38 1.76
N ALA A 55 -10.96 0.21 1.52
CA ALA A 55 -11.66 0.88 0.42
C ALA A 55 -11.64 2.41 0.56
N ASP A 56 -11.73 2.92 1.80
CA ASP A 56 -11.61 4.37 2.06
C ASP A 56 -10.21 4.90 1.71
N PHE A 57 -9.16 4.11 1.98
CA PHE A 57 -7.79 4.48 1.63
C PHE A 57 -7.54 4.45 0.12
N ILE A 58 -8.09 3.46 -0.59
CA ILE A 58 -8.01 3.37 -2.06
C ILE A 58 -8.69 4.57 -2.68
N ALA A 59 -9.95 4.83 -2.34
CA ALA A 59 -10.72 5.95 -2.88
C ALA A 59 -10.05 7.31 -2.63
N LEU A 60 -9.47 7.51 -1.43
CA LEU A 60 -8.73 8.73 -1.12
C LEU A 60 -7.45 8.86 -1.97
N SER A 61 -6.75 7.74 -2.20
CA SER A 61 -5.53 7.72 -3.01
C SER A 61 -5.83 8.11 -4.46
N GLU A 62 -6.93 7.61 -5.02
CA GLU A 62 -7.39 7.98 -6.37
C GLU A 62 -7.88 9.44 -6.42
N GLU A 63 -8.62 9.90 -5.41
CA GLU A 63 -9.08 11.29 -5.29
C GLU A 63 -7.91 12.29 -5.35
N ILE A 64 -6.82 12.02 -4.62
CA ILE A 64 -5.67 12.93 -4.53
C ILE A 64 -4.74 12.78 -5.74
N SER A 65 -4.49 11.56 -6.20
CA SER A 65 -3.57 11.31 -7.31
C SER A 65 -4.18 11.59 -8.69
N GLY A 66 -5.50 11.53 -8.81
CA GLY A 66 -6.21 11.56 -10.10
C GLY A 66 -5.97 10.32 -10.98
N GLN A 67 -5.44 9.24 -10.41
CA GLN A 67 -5.13 7.99 -11.11
C GLN A 67 -6.12 6.89 -10.69
N GLU A 68 -6.41 5.96 -11.61
CA GLU A 68 -7.07 4.69 -11.28
C GLU A 68 -6.03 3.76 -10.64
N LEU A 69 -6.29 3.29 -9.42
CA LEU A 69 -5.35 2.52 -8.61
C LEU A 69 -5.89 1.12 -8.24
N ASP A 70 -7.11 0.78 -8.67
CA ASP A 70 -7.73 -0.51 -8.40
C ASP A 70 -6.84 -1.70 -8.76
N ASP A 71 -6.22 -1.69 -9.96
CA ASP A 71 -5.31 -2.76 -10.40
C ASP A 71 -4.06 -2.87 -9.51
N LEU A 72 -3.51 -1.74 -9.06
CA LEU A 72 -2.38 -1.73 -8.14
C LEU A 72 -2.77 -2.36 -6.81
N PHE A 73 -3.87 -1.90 -6.20
CA PHE A 73 -4.28 -2.43 -4.92
C PHE A 73 -4.72 -3.89 -5.02
N ASN A 74 -5.33 -4.32 -6.13
CA ASN A 74 -5.66 -5.72 -6.38
C ASN A 74 -4.42 -6.61 -6.40
N ALA A 75 -3.43 -6.26 -7.21
CA ALA A 75 -2.20 -7.04 -7.34
C ALA A 75 -1.44 -7.13 -6.00
N TRP A 76 -1.39 -6.05 -5.24
CA TRP A 76 -0.57 -5.99 -4.02
C TRP A 76 -1.29 -6.54 -2.77
N LEU A 77 -2.60 -6.33 -2.64
CA LEU A 77 -3.37 -6.71 -1.44
C LEU A 77 -4.10 -8.04 -1.56
N TYR A 78 -4.60 -8.41 -2.74
CA TYR A 78 -5.55 -9.52 -2.89
C TYR A 78 -5.00 -10.70 -3.69
N GLU A 79 -4.04 -10.47 -4.59
CA GLU A 79 -3.48 -11.53 -5.44
C GLU A 79 -2.28 -12.27 -4.81
N ASP A 80 -2.11 -13.52 -5.27
CA ASP A 80 -1.00 -14.43 -4.95
C ASP A 80 -0.56 -15.14 -6.25
N PRO A 81 0.73 -15.10 -6.65
CA PRO A 81 1.89 -14.51 -5.97
C PRO A 81 1.88 -12.98 -5.93
N LEU A 82 2.65 -12.42 -4.99
CA LEU A 82 2.97 -10.99 -5.03
C LEU A 82 3.60 -10.63 -6.39
N PRO A 83 3.24 -9.47 -6.97
CA PRO A 83 3.94 -8.95 -8.13
C PRO A 83 5.41 -8.68 -7.79
N ASP A 84 6.24 -8.57 -8.82
CA ASP A 84 7.66 -8.24 -8.65
C ASP A 84 7.82 -6.99 -7.79
N ILE A 85 8.75 -7.05 -6.84
CA ILE A 85 9.08 -5.91 -5.98
C ILE A 85 9.41 -4.73 -6.90
N PRO A 86 8.77 -3.56 -6.75
CA PRO A 86 9.12 -2.40 -7.56
C PRO A 86 10.61 -2.18 -7.37
N GLU A 87 11.38 -2.09 -8.45
CA GLU A 87 12.82 -1.86 -8.36
C GLU A 87 13.05 -0.53 -7.64
N ALA A 88 13.17 -0.63 -6.33
CA ALA A 88 13.57 0.45 -5.49
C ALA A 88 15.04 0.66 -5.84
N GLY A 89 15.41 1.84 -6.32
CA GLY A 89 16.80 2.28 -6.41
C GLY A 89 17.50 2.37 -5.04
N LEU A 90 17.14 1.51 -4.09
CA LEU A 90 17.63 1.38 -2.72
C LEU A 90 18.94 0.60 -2.64
N PHE A 91 19.37 -0.04 -3.72
CA PHE A 91 20.77 -0.40 -3.93
C PHE A 91 21.36 0.46 -5.05
N ARG A 92 21.82 1.67 -4.71
CA ARG A 92 22.93 2.22 -5.50
C ARG A 92 24.14 1.32 -5.23
N ALA A 93 24.68 0.72 -6.29
CA ALA A 93 25.89 -0.09 -6.26
C ALA A 93 27.17 0.77 -6.08
N ASP A 94 27.00 2.05 -5.74
CA ASP A 94 28.01 3.10 -5.84
C ASP A 94 28.26 3.80 -4.49
N PHE A 95 28.09 3.07 -3.37
CA PHE A 95 28.72 3.47 -2.11
C PHE A 95 30.18 3.00 -2.09
N GLN A 96 31.10 3.94 -2.33
CA GLN A 96 32.51 3.86 -1.93
C GLN A 96 32.72 4.59 -0.60
#